data_AF-A0A3G9JWT9-F1
#
_entry.id   AF-A0A3G9JWT9-F1
#
_cell.length_a   1.000
_cell.length_b   1.000
_cell.length_c   1.000
_cell.angle_alpha   90.00
_cell.angle_beta   90.00
_cell.angle_gamma   90.00
#
_symmetry.space_group_name_H-M   'P 1'
#
loop_
_entity.id
_entity.type
_entity.pdbx_description
1 polymer ?
#
loop_
_entity_poly.entity_id
_entity_poly.type
_entity_poly.pdbx_seq_one_letter_code
_entity_poly.pdbx_strand_id
1 'polypeptide(L)'
;MLNVLLILAFFGLVYVAVQHLARTLGYRSARGRSFRKLVHRGKVPADLTEAADEVIIDRQRRRSARKHHDPAYASLKTQPKPRLSTEQVQALREARASVREDFLEHMRPGFYHYVIIFIVASVAGLILEMVWMFVSSGRTELRVGLVWGPFSPLYGFGACLLTMVLWNFRTAPRGQVFVLSALLGGGLEQTTGMLMENLFHAQSWTYLGLPDAITQWIAWRFIFAWGVIGLVWCRVVMPEVIYRIGEPTTRAQVVIVTVMTVLLIVDMLATVFCFYRKAQRDAGIPPSNPVDAYVDARFNDEFIANRFQNLVVGQDLEPNK
;
A
#
# COMPACT_ATOMS: atom_id res chain seq x y z
N MET A 1 21.49 11.37 3.35
CA MET A 1 20.53 10.84 4.36
C MET A 1 19.42 11.81 4.73
N LEU A 2 19.74 13.11 4.94
CA LEU A 2 18.72 14.16 5.01
C LEU A 2 17.77 14.06 3.81
N ASN A 3 18.30 13.86 2.59
CA ASN A 3 17.50 13.68 1.38
C ASN A 3 16.52 12.51 1.45
N VAL A 4 16.83 11.38 2.10
CA VAL A 4 15.94 10.20 2.15
C VAL A 4 14.79 10.41 3.12
N LEU A 5 15.09 10.87 4.34
CA LEU A 5 14.05 11.20 5.31
C LEU A 5 13.22 12.39 4.83
N LEU A 6 13.83 13.37 4.15
CA LEU A 6 13.11 14.47 3.52
C LEU A 6 12.23 14.00 2.38
N ILE A 7 12.69 13.07 1.53
CA ILE A 7 11.88 12.51 0.43
C ILE A 7 10.70 11.69 1.00
N LEU A 8 10.94 10.81 1.96
CA LEU A 8 9.89 10.00 2.58
C LEU A 8 8.91 10.88 3.38
N ALA A 9 9.41 11.85 4.13
CA ALA A 9 8.58 12.85 4.80
C ALA A 9 7.83 13.71 3.78
N PHE A 10 8.45 14.10 2.67
CA PHE A 10 7.83 14.86 1.60
C PHE A 10 6.71 14.07 0.94
N PHE A 11 6.93 12.81 0.54
CA PHE A 11 5.86 11.98 -0.04
C PHE A 11 4.75 11.69 0.97
N GLY A 12 5.08 11.44 2.24
CA GLY A 12 4.10 11.31 3.32
C GLY A 12 3.28 12.59 3.51
N LEU A 13 3.94 13.74 3.55
CA LEU A 13 3.33 15.05 3.75
C LEU A 13 2.51 15.49 2.53
N VAL A 14 3.01 15.24 1.31
CA VAL A 14 2.29 15.43 0.05
C VAL A 14 1.06 14.52 0.00
N TYR A 15 1.18 13.23 0.34
CA TYR A 15 0.02 12.35 0.40
C TYR A 15 -1.03 12.85 1.40
N VAL A 16 -0.60 13.24 2.60
CA VAL A 16 -1.50 13.82 3.62
C VAL A 16 -2.11 15.12 3.11
N ALA A 17 -1.34 16.02 2.52
CA ALA A 17 -1.77 17.30 1.98
C ALA A 17 -2.76 17.13 0.83
N VAL A 18 -2.48 16.23 -0.13
CA VAL A 18 -3.38 15.90 -1.24
C VAL A 18 -4.68 15.31 -0.73
N GLN A 19 -4.63 14.38 0.21
CA GLN A 19 -5.83 13.80 0.82
C GLN A 19 -6.64 14.86 1.59
N HIS A 20 -5.96 15.74 2.32
CA HIS A 20 -6.57 16.85 3.03
C HIS A 20 -7.24 17.79 2.04
N LEU A 21 -6.54 18.26 1.02
CA LEU A 21 -7.02 19.18 0.00
C LEU A 21 -8.21 18.60 -0.76
N ALA A 22 -8.10 17.37 -1.26
CA ALA A 22 -9.18 16.71 -2.00
C ALA A 22 -10.46 16.58 -1.16
N ARG A 23 -10.34 16.28 0.15
CA ARG A 23 -11.48 16.25 1.07
C ARG A 23 -12.06 17.64 1.31
N THR A 24 -11.21 18.63 1.51
CA THR A 24 -11.62 20.03 1.75
C THR A 24 -12.42 20.58 0.59
N LEU A 25 -11.91 20.40 -0.63
CA LEU A 25 -12.59 20.80 -1.87
C LEU A 25 -13.88 20.02 -2.06
N GLY A 26 -13.88 18.72 -1.73
CA GLY A 26 -15.08 17.88 -1.70
C GLY A 26 -16.16 18.43 -0.76
N TYR A 27 -15.81 18.71 0.49
CA TYR A 27 -16.74 19.24 1.49
C TYR A 27 -17.23 20.64 1.13
N ARG A 28 -16.34 21.57 0.77
CA ARG A 28 -16.71 22.93 0.34
C ARG A 28 -17.75 22.95 -0.77
N SER A 29 -17.76 21.92 -1.62
CA SER A 29 -18.69 21.80 -2.75
C SER A 29 -19.82 20.79 -2.52
N ALA A 30 -20.03 20.31 -1.28
CA ALA A 30 -21.00 19.27 -0.92
C ALA A 30 -20.93 18.05 -1.88
N ARG A 31 -19.70 17.61 -2.17
CA ARG A 31 -19.34 16.58 -3.16
C ARG A 31 -18.33 15.59 -2.58
N GLY A 32 -18.02 14.58 -3.39
CA GLY A 32 -17.09 13.51 -3.03
C GLY A 32 -17.76 12.28 -2.43
N ARG A 33 -17.02 11.18 -2.35
CA ARG A 33 -17.50 9.93 -1.74
C ARG A 33 -17.66 10.07 -0.22
N SER A 34 -16.77 10.82 0.43
CA SER A 34 -16.77 10.98 1.89
C SER A 34 -17.97 11.75 2.40
N PHE A 35 -18.33 12.89 1.78
CA PHE A 35 -19.54 13.64 2.12
C PHE A 35 -20.77 12.75 2.01
N ARG A 36 -20.94 12.06 0.86
CA ARG A 36 -22.07 11.14 0.64
C ARG A 36 -22.18 10.03 1.69
N LYS A 37 -21.05 9.47 2.15
CA LYS A 37 -21.06 8.46 3.23
C LYS A 37 -21.56 9.05 4.55
N LEU A 38 -21.20 10.28 4.89
CA LEU A 38 -21.68 10.94 6.11
C LEU A 38 -23.20 11.16 6.05
N VAL A 39 -23.69 11.70 4.94
CA VAL A 39 -25.12 11.94 4.77
C VAL A 39 -25.92 10.65 4.81
N HIS A 40 -25.49 9.61 4.08
CA HIS A 40 -26.17 8.31 4.12
C HIS A 40 -26.16 7.66 5.51
N ARG A 41 -25.17 7.97 6.35
CA ARG A 41 -25.08 7.48 7.73
C ARG A 41 -25.84 8.36 8.73
N GLY A 42 -26.43 9.48 8.30
CA GLY A 42 -27.05 10.46 9.20
C GLY A 42 -26.05 11.09 10.18
N LYS A 43 -24.76 11.12 9.84
CA LYS A 43 -23.67 11.64 10.69
C LYS A 43 -23.18 12.99 10.20
N VAL A 44 -24.12 13.83 9.78
CA VAL A 44 -23.87 15.20 9.32
C VAL A 44 -24.18 16.15 10.49
N PRO A 45 -23.43 17.25 10.66
CA PRO A 45 -23.78 18.30 11.63
C PRO A 45 -25.24 18.75 11.47
N ALA A 46 -25.91 19.06 12.59
CA ALA A 46 -27.35 19.32 12.62
C ALA A 46 -27.77 20.46 11.67
N ASP A 47 -26.95 21.51 11.59
CA ASP A 47 -27.10 22.68 10.72
C ASP A 47 -26.96 22.37 9.21
N LEU A 48 -26.44 21.20 8.86
CA LEU A 48 -26.20 20.75 7.50
C LEU A 48 -27.17 19.66 7.04
N THR A 49 -28.03 19.15 7.93
CA THR A 49 -28.94 18.02 7.64
C THR A 49 -29.92 18.37 6.53
N GLU A 50 -30.56 19.54 6.61
CA GLU A 50 -31.53 20.02 5.62
C GLU A 50 -30.88 20.25 4.25
N ALA A 51 -29.73 20.94 4.22
CA ALA A 51 -28.95 21.17 3.01
C ALA A 51 -28.41 19.85 2.39
N ALA A 52 -28.11 18.85 3.22
CA ALA A 52 -27.65 17.55 2.76
C ALA A 52 -28.80 16.70 2.18
N ASP A 53 -29.98 16.76 2.80
CA ASP A 53 -31.19 16.07 2.35
C ASP A 53 -31.68 16.64 1.02
N GLU A 54 -31.71 17.95 0.83
CA GLU A 54 -32.05 18.56 -0.47
C GLU A 54 -31.12 18.07 -1.60
N VAL A 55 -29.82 18.02 -1.34
CA VAL A 55 -28.81 17.57 -2.32
C VAL A 55 -28.93 16.06 -2.60
N ILE A 56 -29.32 15.26 -1.62
CA ILE A 56 -29.57 13.82 -1.81
C ILE A 56 -30.85 13.57 -2.56
N ILE A 57 -31.94 14.22 -2.16
CA ILE A 57 -33.28 14.05 -2.73
C ILE A 57 -33.28 14.45 -4.20
N ASP A 58 -32.70 15.60 -4.58
CA ASP A 58 -32.56 16.01 -5.99
C ASP A 58 -31.88 14.91 -6.84
N ARG A 59 -30.81 14.33 -6.28
CA ARG A 59 -30.03 13.31 -6.99
C ARG A 59 -30.75 11.97 -7.07
N GLN A 60 -31.42 11.54 -6.02
CA GLN A 60 -32.23 10.31 -6.01
C GLN A 60 -33.40 10.42 -6.99
N ARG A 61 -34.11 11.56 -6.97
CA ARG A 61 -35.24 11.86 -7.86
C ARG A 61 -34.84 11.75 -9.32
N ARG A 62 -33.70 12.37 -9.70
CA ARG A 62 -33.17 12.29 -11.07
C ARG A 62 -32.66 10.92 -11.47
N ARG A 63 -32.04 10.17 -10.55
CA ARG A 63 -31.63 8.78 -10.82
C ARG A 63 -32.83 7.87 -11.06
N SER A 64 -33.90 8.04 -10.27
CA SER A 64 -35.14 7.30 -10.42
C SER A 64 -35.82 7.62 -11.75
N ALA A 65 -36.02 8.91 -12.06
CA ALA A 65 -36.61 9.37 -13.32
C ALA A 65 -35.84 8.85 -14.54
N ARG A 66 -34.50 8.87 -14.51
CA ARG A 66 -33.66 8.29 -15.56
C ARG A 66 -33.81 6.76 -15.68
N LYS A 67 -33.87 6.04 -14.56
CA LYS A 67 -34.01 4.58 -14.55
C LYS A 67 -35.37 4.15 -15.14
N HIS A 68 -36.42 4.91 -14.85
CA HIS A 68 -37.78 4.64 -15.32
C HIS A 68 -38.11 5.27 -16.68
N HIS A 69 -37.13 5.90 -17.36
CA HIS A 69 -37.35 6.62 -18.62
C HIS A 69 -38.50 7.62 -18.55
N ASP A 70 -38.65 8.25 -17.38
CA ASP A 70 -39.69 9.23 -17.12
C ASP A 70 -39.48 10.48 -18.00
N PRO A 71 -40.48 10.92 -18.78
CA PRO A 71 -40.41 12.14 -19.58
C PRO A 71 -40.04 13.38 -18.75
N ALA A 72 -40.38 13.40 -17.46
CA ALA A 72 -40.02 14.46 -16.53
C ALA A 72 -38.50 14.58 -16.33
N TYR A 73 -37.70 13.56 -16.67
CA TYR A 73 -36.24 13.65 -16.58
C TYR A 73 -35.66 14.78 -17.43
N ALA A 74 -36.23 15.02 -18.62
CA ALA A 74 -35.78 16.05 -19.54
C ALA A 74 -35.98 17.48 -18.99
N SER A 75 -36.97 17.68 -18.10
CA SER A 75 -37.29 18.97 -17.50
C SER A 75 -36.67 19.20 -16.12
N LEU A 76 -36.15 18.16 -15.46
CA LEU A 76 -35.44 18.30 -14.18
C LEU A 76 -34.13 19.08 -14.37
N LYS A 77 -33.98 20.24 -13.71
CA LYS A 77 -32.71 21.00 -13.64
C LYS A 77 -31.90 20.58 -12.41
N THR A 78 -30.56 20.66 -12.51
CA THR A 78 -29.69 20.37 -11.37
C THR A 78 -29.77 21.52 -10.39
N GLN A 79 -30.19 21.27 -9.16
CA GLN A 79 -30.10 22.28 -8.12
C GLN A 79 -28.61 22.64 -7.88
N PRO A 80 -28.26 23.94 -7.81
CA PRO A 80 -26.91 24.35 -7.45
C PRO A 80 -26.62 23.86 -6.04
N LYS A 81 -25.48 23.20 -5.85
CA LYS A 81 -25.11 22.70 -4.53
C LYS A 81 -24.65 23.83 -3.64
N PRO A 82 -25.00 23.82 -2.35
CA PRO A 82 -24.56 24.83 -1.41
C PRO A 82 -23.04 24.81 -1.30
N ARG A 83 -22.44 26.00 -1.26
CA ARG A 83 -21.03 26.16 -0.88
C ARG A 83 -20.96 26.24 0.63
N LEU A 84 -20.24 25.31 1.24
CA LEU A 84 -20.15 25.22 2.69
C LEU A 84 -19.10 26.20 3.24
N SER A 85 -19.40 26.80 4.39
CA SER A 85 -18.49 27.67 5.12
C SER A 85 -17.27 26.89 5.66
N THR A 86 -16.23 27.61 6.09
CA THR A 86 -15.04 26.97 6.67
C THR A 86 -15.40 26.20 7.95
N GLU A 87 -16.30 26.73 8.78
CA GLU A 87 -16.81 26.08 9.99
C GLU A 87 -17.56 24.78 9.67
N GLN A 88 -18.46 24.83 8.68
CA GLN A 88 -19.20 23.65 8.21
C GLN A 88 -18.26 22.56 7.65
N VAL A 89 -17.22 22.95 6.93
CA VAL A 89 -16.19 22.02 6.43
C VAL A 89 -15.39 21.40 7.57
N GLN A 90 -15.10 22.16 8.63
CA GLN A 90 -14.41 21.67 9.80
C GLN A 90 -15.29 20.68 10.59
N ALA A 91 -16.56 21.02 10.83
CA ALA A 91 -17.53 20.13 11.46
C ALA A 91 -17.71 18.81 10.69
N LEU A 92 -17.75 18.85 9.34
CA LEU A 92 -17.79 17.63 8.51
C LEU A 92 -16.52 16.77 8.62
N ARG A 93 -15.36 17.38 8.83
CA ARG A 93 -14.10 16.65 9.04
C ARG A 93 -14.09 15.96 10.39
N GLU A 94 -14.54 16.64 11.44
CA GLU A 94 -14.66 16.09 12.79
C GLU A 94 -15.69 14.96 12.83
N ALA A 95 -16.86 15.16 12.22
CA ALA A 95 -17.87 14.12 12.08
C ALA A 95 -17.32 12.87 11.37
N ARG A 96 -16.55 13.05 10.29
CA ARG A 96 -15.86 11.92 9.63
C ARG A 96 -14.83 11.27 10.52
N ALA A 97 -14.00 12.05 11.21
CA ALA A 97 -12.98 11.51 12.09
C ALA A 97 -13.63 10.64 13.16
N SER A 98 -14.70 11.12 13.79
CA SER A 98 -15.51 10.36 14.74
C SER A 98 -16.07 9.07 14.13
N VAL A 99 -16.71 9.13 12.95
CA VAL A 99 -17.25 7.93 12.27
C VAL A 99 -16.15 6.93 11.89
N ARG A 100 -14.94 7.41 11.59
CA ARG A 100 -13.80 6.53 11.32
C ARG A 100 -13.31 5.87 12.60
N GLU A 101 -13.07 6.63 13.66
CA GLU A 101 -12.57 6.06 14.92
C GLU A 101 -13.56 5.05 15.49
N ASP A 102 -14.86 5.38 15.51
CA ASP A 102 -15.93 4.45 15.90
C ASP A 102 -15.90 3.15 15.08
N PHE A 103 -15.73 3.24 13.76
CA PHE A 103 -15.56 2.06 12.92
C PHE A 103 -14.30 1.25 13.30
N LEU A 104 -13.17 1.91 13.55
CA LEU A 104 -11.91 1.24 13.87
C LEU A 104 -11.87 0.67 15.30
N GLU A 105 -12.72 1.12 16.20
CA GLU A 105 -12.87 0.57 17.56
C GLU A 105 -13.66 -0.75 17.54
N HIS A 106 -14.69 -0.84 16.70
CA HIS A 106 -15.58 -2.00 16.64
C HIS A 106 -15.15 -3.08 15.63
N MET A 107 -14.16 -2.79 14.80
CA MET A 107 -13.70 -3.67 13.73
C MET A 107 -12.31 -4.24 14.03
N ARG A 108 -12.03 -5.44 13.50
CA ARG A 108 -10.68 -6.02 13.48
C ARG A 108 -10.26 -6.34 12.04
N PRO A 109 -9.03 -6.00 11.62
CA PRO A 109 -8.54 -6.35 10.30
C PRO A 109 -8.48 -7.88 10.13
N GLY A 110 -9.34 -8.41 9.26
CA GLY A 110 -9.32 -9.81 8.85
C GLY A 110 -8.55 -10.05 7.55
N PHE A 111 -8.53 -11.31 7.09
CA PHE A 111 -7.82 -11.76 5.88
C PHE A 111 -8.07 -10.88 4.64
N TYR A 112 -9.33 -10.50 4.40
CA TYR A 112 -9.72 -9.61 3.31
C TYR A 112 -8.93 -8.29 3.30
N HIS A 113 -8.71 -7.69 4.47
CA HIS A 113 -7.97 -6.44 4.60
C HIS A 113 -6.49 -6.64 4.33
N TYR A 114 -5.90 -7.72 4.87
CA TYR A 114 -4.49 -8.02 4.67
C TYR A 114 -4.15 -8.32 3.21
N VAL A 115 -4.99 -9.04 2.47
CA VAL A 115 -4.74 -9.28 1.03
C VAL A 115 -4.73 -7.96 0.25
N ILE A 116 -5.69 -7.07 0.52
CA ILE A 116 -5.74 -5.77 -0.15
C ILE A 116 -4.56 -4.89 0.26
N ILE A 117 -4.20 -4.86 1.54
CA ILE A 117 -3.02 -4.15 2.04
C ILE A 117 -1.77 -4.69 1.36
N PHE A 118 -1.59 -6.01 1.28
CA PHE A 118 -0.46 -6.66 0.64
C PHE A 118 -0.34 -6.21 -0.82
N ILE A 119 -1.41 -6.32 -1.61
CA ILE A 119 -1.41 -5.95 -3.04
C ILE A 119 -1.05 -4.48 -3.22
N VAL A 120 -1.73 -3.59 -2.49
CA VAL A 120 -1.54 -2.14 -2.62
C VAL A 120 -0.14 -1.73 -2.18
N ALA A 121 0.32 -2.25 -1.05
CA ALA A 121 1.66 -1.93 -0.52
C ALA A 121 2.78 -2.52 -1.38
N SER A 122 2.59 -3.71 -1.95
CA SER A 122 3.57 -4.32 -2.88
C SER A 122 3.84 -3.43 -4.08
N VAL A 123 2.80 -2.81 -4.64
CA VAL A 123 2.92 -1.91 -5.81
C VAL A 123 3.36 -0.52 -5.37
N ALA A 124 2.80 0.02 -4.29
CA ALA A 124 3.13 1.35 -3.80
C ALA A 124 4.58 1.47 -3.34
N GLY A 125 5.12 0.42 -2.70
CA GLY A 125 6.52 0.35 -2.31
C GLY A 125 7.45 0.37 -3.52
N LEU A 126 7.11 -0.36 -4.59
CA LEU A 126 7.87 -0.33 -5.85
C LEU A 126 7.90 1.07 -6.46
N ILE A 127 6.75 1.73 -6.54
CA ILE A 127 6.67 3.09 -7.08
C ILE A 127 7.53 4.04 -6.23
N LEU A 128 7.44 3.93 -4.90
CA LEU A 128 8.22 4.75 -3.98
C LEU A 128 9.72 4.52 -4.17
N GLU A 129 10.14 3.27 -4.30
CA GLU A 129 11.54 2.91 -4.51
C GLU A 129 12.05 3.39 -5.88
N MET A 130 11.27 3.22 -6.95
CA MET A 130 11.62 3.72 -8.28
C MET A 130 11.79 5.25 -8.29
N VAL A 131 10.87 5.98 -7.65
CA VAL A 131 10.96 7.44 -7.52
C VAL A 131 12.18 7.84 -6.70
N TRP A 132 12.46 7.11 -5.60
CA TRP A 132 13.66 7.35 -4.81
C TRP A 132 14.93 7.12 -5.63
N MET A 133 15.02 6.04 -6.40
CA MET A 133 16.19 5.74 -7.23
C MET A 133 16.40 6.79 -8.31
N PHE A 134 15.32 7.23 -8.95
CA PHE A 134 15.37 8.28 -9.95
C PHE A 134 15.87 9.60 -9.36
N VAL A 135 15.35 10.02 -8.19
CA VAL A 135 15.76 11.28 -7.55
C VAL A 135 17.17 11.22 -6.96
N SER A 136 17.58 10.08 -6.41
CA SER A 136 18.86 9.95 -5.70
C SER A 136 20.04 9.62 -6.60
N SER A 137 19.84 8.82 -7.65
CA SER A 137 20.91 8.30 -8.51
C SER A 137 20.68 8.57 -10.00
N GLY A 138 19.53 9.12 -10.38
CA GLY A 138 19.16 9.30 -11.80
C GLY A 138 18.81 8.00 -12.52
N ARG A 139 18.74 6.87 -11.80
CA ARG A 139 18.50 5.54 -12.38
C ARG A 139 17.04 5.14 -12.28
N THR A 140 16.55 4.46 -13.32
CA THR A 140 15.23 3.82 -13.32
C THR A 140 15.43 2.31 -13.36
N GLU A 141 15.50 1.69 -12.20
CA GLU A 141 15.60 0.24 -12.06
C GLU A 141 14.25 -0.32 -11.60
N LEU A 142 13.80 -1.40 -12.24
CA LEU A 142 12.61 -2.13 -11.82
C LEU A 142 12.99 -3.16 -10.75
N ARG A 143 12.53 -2.94 -9.52
CA ARG A 143 12.87 -3.77 -8.35
C ARG A 143 11.75 -4.73 -7.95
N VAL A 144 11.09 -5.28 -8.95
CA VAL A 144 10.01 -6.27 -8.76
C VAL A 144 10.52 -7.51 -8.05
N GLY A 145 9.70 -8.07 -7.17
CA GLY A 145 10.05 -9.26 -6.39
C GLY A 145 9.39 -10.55 -6.87
N LEU A 146 8.55 -10.49 -7.91
CA LEU A 146 7.84 -11.65 -8.47
C LEU A 146 7.99 -11.74 -9.99
N VAL A 147 7.86 -12.95 -10.53
CA VAL A 147 7.97 -13.21 -11.97
C VAL A 147 6.80 -12.60 -12.75
N TRP A 148 5.60 -12.49 -12.14
CA TRP A 148 4.45 -11.81 -12.74
C TRP A 148 4.05 -10.54 -12.00
N GLY A 149 3.52 -9.55 -12.74
CA GLY A 149 2.93 -8.33 -12.21
C GLY A 149 3.88 -7.36 -11.46
N PRO A 150 3.45 -6.14 -11.14
CA PRO A 150 4.29 -5.16 -10.44
C PRO A 150 4.22 -5.38 -8.92
N PHE A 151 4.67 -6.53 -8.43
CA PHE A 151 4.57 -6.89 -7.02
C PHE A 151 5.96 -7.07 -6.39
N SER A 152 6.17 -6.39 -5.25
CA SER A 152 7.29 -6.65 -4.36
C SER A 152 6.75 -7.22 -3.03
N PRO A 153 6.93 -8.53 -2.79
CA PRO A 153 6.47 -9.18 -1.56
C PRO A 153 7.06 -8.55 -0.30
N LEU A 154 8.30 -8.03 -0.37
CA LEU A 154 8.94 -7.35 0.76
C LEU A 154 8.08 -6.19 1.28
N TYR A 155 7.58 -5.33 0.38
CA TYR A 155 6.74 -4.20 0.76
C TYR A 155 5.33 -4.61 1.18
N GLY A 156 4.75 -5.61 0.50
CA GLY A 156 3.47 -6.19 0.89
C GLY A 156 3.49 -6.79 2.29
N PHE A 157 4.46 -7.67 2.56
CA PHE A 157 4.66 -8.29 3.87
C PHE A 157 5.04 -7.27 4.93
N GLY A 158 5.88 -6.28 4.63
CA GLY A 158 6.21 -5.21 5.57
C GLY A 158 4.99 -4.42 6.01
N ALA A 159 4.11 -4.02 5.09
CA ALA A 159 2.87 -3.35 5.43
C ALA A 159 1.93 -4.24 6.25
N CYS A 160 1.78 -5.52 5.88
CA CYS A 160 0.97 -6.48 6.64
C CYS A 160 1.51 -6.70 8.06
N LEU A 161 2.83 -6.85 8.21
CA LEU A 161 3.50 -7.02 9.50
C LEU A 161 3.30 -5.80 10.39
N LEU A 162 3.54 -4.59 9.86
CA LEU A 162 3.27 -3.35 10.57
C LEU A 162 1.80 -3.23 10.94
N THR A 163 0.87 -3.57 10.05
CA THR A 163 -0.57 -3.55 10.38
C THR A 163 -0.91 -4.53 11.49
N MET A 164 -0.45 -5.77 11.40
CA MET A 164 -0.76 -6.83 12.36
C MET A 164 -0.29 -6.46 13.77
N VAL A 165 0.93 -5.94 13.90
CA VAL A 165 1.49 -5.58 15.21
C VAL A 165 0.95 -4.22 15.68
N LEU A 166 0.99 -3.19 14.85
CA LEU A 166 0.67 -1.82 15.27
C LEU A 166 -0.83 -1.54 15.40
N TRP A 167 -1.71 -2.45 14.96
CA TRP A 167 -3.16 -2.29 15.11
C TRP A 167 -3.57 -2.00 16.55
N ASN A 168 -2.96 -2.70 17.51
CA ASN A 168 -3.23 -2.54 18.94
C ASN A 168 -2.44 -1.36 19.57
N PHE A 169 -1.52 -0.74 18.83
CA PHE A 169 -0.67 0.37 19.30
C PHE A 169 -1.06 1.72 18.69
N ARG A 170 -2.23 1.81 18.05
CA ARG A 170 -2.73 3.05 17.42
C ARG A 170 -2.78 4.24 18.39
N THR A 171 -3.19 3.98 19.63
CA THR A 171 -3.33 4.97 20.70
C THR A 171 -2.12 5.03 21.63
N ALA A 172 -1.12 4.14 21.44
CA ALA A 172 0.07 4.10 22.27
C ALA A 172 0.94 5.37 22.13
N PRO A 173 1.85 5.65 23.08
CA PRO A 173 2.83 6.73 22.94
C PRO A 173 3.64 6.62 21.63
N ARG A 174 3.98 7.77 21.04
CA ARG A 174 4.70 7.82 19.74
C ARG A 174 6.05 7.08 19.81
N GLY A 175 6.79 7.22 20.91
CA GLY A 175 8.07 6.52 21.10
C GLY A 175 7.95 5.00 21.04
N GLN A 176 6.88 4.42 21.60
CA GLN A 176 6.67 2.97 21.55
C GLN A 176 6.41 2.48 20.13
N VAL A 177 5.55 3.18 19.38
CA VAL A 177 5.28 2.85 17.97
C VAL A 177 6.55 2.97 17.14
N PHE A 178 7.36 4.01 17.37
CA PHE A 178 8.63 4.18 16.67
C PHE A 178 9.58 3.00 16.91
N VAL A 179 9.81 2.63 18.17
CA VAL A 179 10.73 1.52 18.52
C VAL A 179 10.22 0.20 17.98
N LEU A 180 8.93 -0.12 18.15
CA LEU A 180 8.36 -1.35 17.59
C LEU A 180 8.50 -1.41 16.08
N SER A 181 8.23 -0.31 15.39
CA SER A 181 8.33 -0.25 13.93
C SER A 181 9.77 -0.39 13.45
N ALA A 182 10.72 0.24 14.15
CA ALA A 182 12.15 0.13 13.88
C ALA A 182 12.65 -1.31 14.02
N LEU A 183 12.20 -2.02 15.07
CA LEU A 183 12.54 -3.44 15.28
C LEU A 183 11.89 -4.34 14.23
N LEU A 184 10.61 -4.14 13.91
CA LEU A 184 9.91 -4.94 12.90
C LEU A 184 10.51 -4.76 11.51
N GLY A 185 10.81 -3.52 11.14
CA GLY A 185 11.40 -3.20 9.84
C GLY A 185 12.84 -3.71 9.71
N GLY A 186 13.67 -3.46 10.72
CA GLY A 186 15.04 -4.01 10.76
C GLY A 186 15.04 -5.54 10.73
N GLY A 187 14.17 -6.18 11.51
CA GLY A 187 14.01 -7.63 11.49
C GLY A 187 13.58 -8.16 10.12
N LEU A 188 12.62 -7.49 9.46
CA LEU A 188 12.19 -7.85 8.11
C LEU A 188 13.33 -7.74 7.10
N GLU A 189 14.10 -6.64 7.11
CA GLU A 189 15.26 -6.48 6.21
C GLU A 189 16.32 -7.55 6.47
N GLN A 190 16.66 -7.78 7.73
CA GLN A 190 17.62 -8.81 8.12
C GLN A 190 17.20 -10.19 7.64
N THR A 191 15.98 -10.60 7.96
CA THR A 191 15.49 -11.92 7.59
C THR A 191 15.35 -12.06 6.09
N THR A 192 14.89 -11.04 5.37
CA THR A 192 14.76 -11.10 3.91
C THR A 192 16.12 -11.20 3.24
N GLY A 193 17.09 -10.36 3.63
CA GLY A 193 18.46 -10.42 3.11
C GLY A 193 19.11 -11.77 3.37
N MET A 194 19.00 -12.27 4.61
CA MET A 194 19.55 -13.59 4.99
C MET A 194 18.92 -14.74 4.22
N LEU A 195 17.59 -14.75 4.06
CA LEU A 195 16.92 -15.81 3.31
C LEU A 195 17.29 -15.77 1.84
N MET A 196 17.41 -14.58 1.25
CA MET A 196 17.81 -14.40 -0.14
C MET A 196 19.22 -14.94 -0.39
N GLU A 197 20.17 -14.63 0.49
CA GLU A 197 21.54 -15.13 0.41
C GLU A 197 21.60 -16.65 0.64
N ASN A 198 20.97 -17.15 1.71
CA ASN A 198 21.09 -18.56 2.11
C ASN A 198 20.34 -19.52 1.17
N LEU A 199 19.20 -19.11 0.60
CA LEU A 199 18.39 -19.99 -0.25
C LEU A 199 18.72 -19.86 -1.73
N PHE A 200 19.13 -18.68 -2.18
CA PHE A 200 19.29 -18.40 -3.61
C PHE A 200 20.71 -17.96 -3.98
N HIS A 201 21.65 -17.89 -3.02
CA HIS A 201 22.99 -17.33 -3.21
C HIS A 201 22.95 -15.99 -3.94
N ALA A 202 21.95 -15.17 -3.60
CA ALA A 202 21.64 -13.94 -4.27
C ALA A 202 21.65 -12.76 -3.31
N GLN A 203 22.01 -11.59 -3.83
CA GLN A 203 22.06 -10.35 -3.08
C GLN A 203 21.39 -9.24 -3.89
N SER A 204 20.53 -8.46 -3.23
CA SER A 204 19.81 -7.36 -3.87
C SER A 204 20.17 -5.99 -3.29
N TRP A 205 20.69 -5.97 -2.06
CA TRP A 205 21.30 -4.81 -1.43
C TRP A 205 22.33 -5.32 -0.43
N THR A 206 23.40 -4.57 -0.19
CA THR A 206 24.32 -4.78 0.93
C THR A 206 24.65 -3.45 1.56
N TYR A 207 24.79 -3.42 2.88
CA TYR A 207 25.29 -2.26 3.62
C TYR A 207 26.73 -2.44 4.08
N LEU A 208 27.36 -3.57 3.76
CA LEU A 208 28.76 -3.81 4.08
C LEU A 208 29.63 -2.67 3.53
N GLY A 209 30.58 -2.20 4.34
CA GLY A 209 31.46 -1.07 4.01
C GLY A 209 30.89 0.31 4.34
N LEU A 210 29.61 0.42 4.69
CA LEU A 210 29.05 1.68 5.19
C LEU A 210 29.38 1.85 6.68
N PRO A 211 29.72 3.07 7.14
CA PRO A 211 30.10 3.33 8.54
C PRO A 211 28.94 3.15 9.53
N ASP A 212 27.70 3.03 9.03
CA ASP A 212 26.50 2.85 9.82
C ASP A 212 25.88 1.45 9.73
N ALA A 213 26.58 0.53 9.06
CA ALA A 213 26.18 -0.87 8.97
C ALA A 213 26.17 -1.51 10.36
N ILE A 214 25.10 -2.24 10.66
CA ILE A 214 25.00 -3.10 11.85
C ILE A 214 25.27 -4.55 11.43
N THR A 215 24.72 -4.93 10.28
CA THR A 215 24.97 -6.20 9.59
C THR A 215 25.13 -5.91 8.09
N GLN A 216 25.39 -6.94 7.29
CA GLN A 216 25.33 -6.80 5.83
C GLN A 216 23.97 -6.34 5.30
N TRP A 217 22.86 -6.62 6.02
CA TRP A 217 21.49 -6.34 5.55
C TRP A 217 20.79 -5.22 6.31
N ILE A 218 21.35 -4.75 7.43
CA ILE A 218 20.79 -3.62 8.20
C ILE A 218 21.85 -2.55 8.45
N ALA A 219 21.44 -1.29 8.30
CA ALA A 219 22.18 -0.13 8.79
C ALA A 219 21.28 0.71 9.73
N TRP A 220 21.85 1.38 10.74
CA TRP A 220 21.05 2.10 11.76
C TRP A 220 20.13 3.16 11.14
N ARG A 221 20.56 3.70 10.01
CA ARG A 221 19.83 4.71 9.25
C ARG A 221 18.48 4.18 8.71
N PHE A 222 18.44 2.93 8.27
CA PHE A 222 17.23 2.29 7.79
C PHE A 222 16.34 1.82 8.94
N ILE A 223 16.91 1.38 10.06
CA ILE A 223 16.16 1.14 11.31
C ILE A 223 15.40 2.41 11.72
N PHE A 224 16.07 3.57 11.72
CA PHE A 224 15.42 4.84 12.02
C PHE A 224 14.31 5.18 11.01
N ALA A 225 14.56 4.97 9.71
CA ALA A 225 13.56 5.18 8.66
C ALA A 225 12.32 4.30 8.88
N TRP A 226 12.48 3.03 9.24
CA TRP A 226 11.39 2.13 9.60
C TRP A 226 10.60 2.60 10.82
N GLY A 227 11.27 3.19 11.82
CA GLY A 227 10.61 3.84 12.94
C GLY A 227 9.67 4.98 12.51
N VAL A 228 10.13 5.85 11.59
CA VAL A 228 9.32 6.94 11.03
C VAL A 228 8.20 6.41 10.13
N ILE A 229 8.50 5.45 9.25
CA ILE A 229 7.53 4.83 8.35
C ILE A 229 6.41 4.20 9.18
N GLY A 230 6.73 3.44 10.23
CA GLY A 230 5.71 2.81 11.05
C GLY A 230 4.91 3.79 11.91
N LEU A 231 5.49 4.93 12.32
CA LEU A 231 4.71 6.04 12.90
C LEU A 231 3.68 6.59 11.91
N VAL A 232 4.10 6.91 10.69
CA VAL A 232 3.21 7.40 9.64
C VAL A 232 2.17 6.34 9.28
N TRP A 233 2.57 5.08 9.18
CA TRP A 233 1.69 3.96 8.93
C TRP A 233 0.62 3.84 10.00
N CYS A 234 1.03 3.73 11.27
CA CYS A 234 0.15 3.51 12.41
C CYS A 234 -0.85 4.67 12.62
N ARG A 235 -0.40 5.93 12.46
CA ARG A 235 -1.23 7.11 12.79
C ARG A 235 -2.02 7.66 11.63
N VAL A 236 -1.57 7.44 10.41
CA VAL A 236 -2.13 8.12 9.24
C VAL A 236 -2.62 7.12 8.21
N VAL A 237 -1.75 6.20 7.76
CA VAL A 237 -2.03 5.37 6.59
C VAL A 237 -2.97 4.23 6.94
N MET A 238 -2.61 3.40 7.92
CA MET A 238 -3.36 2.20 8.31
C MET A 238 -4.81 2.50 8.71
N PRO A 239 -5.12 3.47 9.61
CA PRO A 239 -6.50 3.82 9.95
C PRO A 239 -7.33 4.23 8.72
N GLU A 240 -6.72 4.98 7.81
CA GLU A 240 -7.39 5.49 6.62
C GLU A 240 -7.58 4.40 5.55
N VAL A 241 -6.58 3.55 5.34
CA VAL A 241 -6.63 2.41 4.40
C VAL A 241 -7.70 1.42 4.86
N ILE A 242 -7.69 1.02 6.13
CA ILE A 242 -8.65 0.06 6.66
C ILE A 242 -10.08 0.61 6.59
N TYR A 243 -10.29 1.88 6.95
CA TYR A 243 -11.60 2.53 6.82
C TYR A 243 -12.10 2.64 5.37
N ARG A 244 -11.18 2.78 4.40
CA ARG A 244 -11.53 2.81 2.98
C ARG A 244 -11.86 1.46 2.41
N ILE A 245 -11.08 0.44 2.79
CA ILE A 245 -11.32 -0.95 2.43
C ILE A 245 -12.70 -1.35 2.93
N GLY A 246 -12.97 -1.10 4.23
CA GLY A 246 -14.21 -1.46 4.89
C GLY A 246 -14.47 -2.97 4.85
N GLU A 247 -15.63 -3.38 5.35
CA GLU A 247 -16.01 -4.79 5.31
C GLU A 247 -16.48 -5.21 3.91
N PRO A 248 -16.26 -6.49 3.52
CA PRO A 248 -16.79 -7.00 2.26
C PRO A 248 -18.32 -6.98 2.30
N THR A 249 -18.92 -6.18 1.42
CA THR A 249 -20.38 -5.98 1.32
C THR A 249 -21.03 -6.90 0.28
N THR A 250 -20.23 -7.51 -0.60
CA THR A 250 -20.72 -8.33 -1.72
C THR A 250 -19.91 -9.60 -1.89
N ARG A 251 -20.55 -10.67 -2.38
CA ARG A 251 -19.86 -11.93 -2.72
C ARG A 251 -18.78 -11.73 -3.78
N ALA A 252 -19.02 -10.82 -4.74
CA ALA A 252 -18.04 -10.51 -5.78
C ALA A 252 -16.71 -9.99 -5.21
N GLN A 253 -16.74 -9.13 -4.17
CA GLN A 253 -15.53 -8.66 -3.50
C GLN A 253 -14.73 -9.80 -2.89
N VAL A 254 -15.41 -10.75 -2.24
CA VAL A 254 -14.77 -11.92 -1.63
C VAL A 254 -14.14 -12.80 -2.71
N VAL A 255 -14.88 -13.11 -3.79
CA VAL A 255 -14.38 -13.92 -4.91
C VAL A 255 -13.15 -13.27 -5.55
N ILE A 256 -13.19 -11.97 -5.83
CA ILE A 256 -12.05 -11.25 -6.41
C ILE A 256 -10.83 -11.35 -5.49
N VAL A 257 -10.99 -11.11 -4.19
CA VAL A 257 -9.89 -11.22 -3.24
C VAL A 257 -9.34 -12.65 -3.17
N THR A 258 -10.20 -13.67 -3.15
CA THR A 258 -9.77 -15.07 -3.17
C THR A 258 -8.97 -15.40 -4.43
N VAL A 259 -9.47 -15.02 -5.61
CA VAL A 259 -8.76 -15.24 -6.89
C VAL A 259 -7.40 -14.53 -6.88
N MET A 260 -7.36 -13.26 -6.43
CA MET A 260 -6.11 -12.51 -6.32
C MET A 260 -5.12 -13.18 -5.36
N THR A 261 -5.59 -13.71 -4.23
CA THR A 261 -4.72 -14.46 -3.30
C THR A 261 -4.15 -15.71 -3.98
N VAL A 262 -4.97 -16.49 -4.67
CA VAL A 262 -4.50 -17.69 -5.37
C VAL A 262 -3.45 -17.33 -6.42
N LEU A 263 -3.71 -16.30 -7.23
CA LEU A 263 -2.74 -15.83 -8.24
C LEU A 263 -1.41 -15.40 -7.61
N LEU A 264 -1.45 -14.67 -6.49
CA LEU A 264 -0.24 -14.25 -5.78
C LEU A 264 0.54 -15.44 -5.19
N ILE A 265 -0.16 -16.43 -4.63
CA ILE A 265 0.49 -17.64 -4.11
C ILE A 265 1.16 -18.40 -5.26
N VAL A 266 0.47 -18.57 -6.38
CA VAL A 266 1.03 -19.22 -7.58
C VAL A 266 2.25 -18.46 -8.09
N ASP A 267 2.21 -17.13 -8.10
CA ASP A 267 3.34 -16.28 -8.52
C ASP A 267 4.54 -16.36 -7.58
N MET A 268 4.31 -16.35 -6.26
CA MET A 268 5.36 -16.57 -5.26
C MET A 268 6.03 -17.94 -5.43
N LEU A 269 5.22 -19.00 -5.57
CA LEU A 269 5.74 -20.36 -5.77
C LEU A 269 6.50 -20.49 -7.09
N ALA A 270 5.96 -19.94 -8.18
CA ALA A 270 6.63 -19.91 -9.47
C ALA A 270 7.94 -19.11 -9.40
N THR A 271 7.97 -17.99 -8.69
CA THR A 271 9.17 -17.18 -8.49
C THR A 271 10.25 -17.97 -7.76
N VAL A 272 9.92 -18.62 -6.65
CA VAL A 272 10.85 -19.48 -5.91
C VAL A 272 11.36 -20.61 -6.80
N PHE A 273 10.48 -21.25 -7.57
CA PHE A 273 10.86 -22.33 -8.47
C PHE A 273 11.76 -21.85 -9.63
N CYS A 274 11.53 -20.65 -10.16
CA CYS A 274 12.41 -20.03 -11.17
C CYS A 274 13.82 -19.79 -10.62
N PHE A 275 13.94 -19.26 -9.40
CA PHE A 275 15.24 -19.06 -8.75
C PHE A 275 15.93 -20.39 -8.42
N TYR A 276 15.18 -21.39 -7.96
CA TYR A 276 15.71 -22.74 -7.76
C TYR A 276 16.27 -23.35 -9.05
N ARG A 277 15.52 -23.26 -10.16
CA ARG A 277 16.00 -23.72 -11.48
C ARG A 277 17.21 -22.93 -11.95
N LYS A 278 17.25 -21.61 -11.73
CA LYS A 278 18.43 -20.79 -12.05
C LYS A 278 19.67 -21.28 -11.28
N ALA A 279 19.55 -21.50 -9.98
CA ALA A 279 20.66 -22.02 -9.18
C ALA A 279 21.15 -23.38 -9.67
N GLN A 280 20.24 -24.26 -10.12
CA GLN A 280 20.61 -25.54 -10.74
C GLN A 280 21.35 -25.36 -12.08
N ARG A 281 20.92 -24.41 -12.93
CA ARG A 281 21.63 -24.08 -14.18
C ARG A 281 23.04 -23.53 -13.92
N ASP A 282 23.18 -22.63 -12.94
CA ASP A 282 24.47 -22.08 -12.52
C ASP A 282 25.42 -23.20 -12.02
N ALA A 283 24.87 -24.24 -11.38
CA ALA A 283 25.60 -25.44 -10.97
C ALA A 283 25.81 -26.50 -12.08
N GLY A 284 25.38 -26.23 -13.32
CA GLY A 284 25.51 -27.15 -14.46
C GLY A 284 24.57 -28.35 -14.44
N ILE A 285 23.48 -28.30 -13.66
CA ILE A 285 22.51 -29.40 -13.53
C ILE A 285 21.39 -29.26 -14.58
N PRO A 286 21.27 -30.20 -15.55
CA PRO A 286 20.24 -30.14 -16.59
C PRO A 286 18.82 -30.35 -16.04
N PRO A 287 17.77 -29.96 -16.78
CA PRO A 287 16.38 -30.19 -16.35
C PRO A 287 16.08 -31.69 -16.22
N SER A 288 15.43 -32.07 -15.13
CA SER A 288 15.14 -33.48 -14.81
C SER A 288 13.80 -33.97 -15.38
N ASN A 289 12.89 -33.04 -15.68
CA ASN A 289 11.53 -33.33 -16.10
C ASN A 289 10.98 -32.24 -17.04
N PRO A 290 9.82 -32.44 -17.69
CA PRO A 290 9.25 -31.46 -18.63
C PRO A 290 8.90 -30.10 -18.02
N VAL A 291 8.59 -30.04 -16.72
CA VAL A 291 8.29 -28.79 -16.02
C VAL A 291 9.57 -27.99 -15.83
N ASP A 292 10.67 -28.62 -15.44
CA ASP A 292 11.99 -27.99 -15.36
C ASP A 292 12.40 -27.43 -16.73
N ALA A 293 12.23 -28.22 -17.79
CA ALA A 293 12.56 -27.80 -19.15
C ALA A 293 11.70 -26.62 -19.63
N TYR A 294 10.40 -26.60 -19.29
CA TYR A 294 9.53 -25.46 -19.55
C TYR A 294 9.97 -24.21 -18.81
N VAL A 295 10.33 -24.32 -17.53
CA VAL A 295 10.79 -23.19 -16.73
C VAL A 295 12.13 -22.66 -17.22
N ASP A 296 13.06 -23.53 -17.57
CA ASP A 296 14.34 -23.14 -18.16
C ASP A 296 14.18 -22.41 -19.49
N ALA A 297 13.25 -22.87 -20.34
CA ALA A 297 12.98 -22.23 -21.62
C ALA A 297 12.25 -20.88 -21.46
N ARG A 298 11.29 -20.79 -20.53
CA ARG A 298 10.39 -19.64 -20.39
C ARG A 298 10.93 -18.54 -19.46
N PHE A 299 11.65 -18.94 -18.42
CA PHE A 299 12.23 -18.11 -17.36
C PHE A 299 13.75 -18.33 -17.31
N ASN A 300 14.36 -18.17 -18.48
CA ASN A 300 15.80 -18.28 -18.68
C ASN A 300 16.57 -17.14 -17.97
N ASP A 301 17.89 -17.19 -18.03
CA ASP A 301 18.74 -16.23 -17.32
C ASP A 301 18.58 -14.79 -17.84
N GLU A 302 18.32 -14.62 -19.14
CA GLU A 302 17.99 -13.32 -19.74
C GLU A 302 16.70 -12.74 -19.16
N PHE A 303 15.65 -13.55 -19.03
CA PHE A 303 14.40 -13.13 -18.40
C PHE A 303 14.67 -12.69 -16.95
N ILE A 304 15.40 -13.49 -16.18
CA ILE A 304 15.68 -13.19 -14.77
C ILE A 304 16.48 -11.89 -14.65
N ALA A 305 17.53 -11.70 -15.45
CA ALA A 305 18.35 -10.49 -15.43
C ALA A 305 17.55 -9.23 -15.80
N ASN A 306 16.70 -9.32 -16.84
CA ASN A 306 15.85 -8.20 -17.25
C ASN A 306 14.74 -7.90 -16.24
N ARG A 307 14.23 -8.93 -15.55
CA ARG A 307 13.12 -8.83 -14.62
C ARG A 307 13.57 -8.34 -13.24
N PHE A 308 14.66 -8.88 -12.71
CA PHE A 308 15.20 -8.63 -11.39
C PHE A 308 16.51 -7.83 -11.50
N GLN A 309 16.40 -6.60 -12.03
CA GLN A 309 17.55 -5.79 -12.45
C GLN A 309 18.52 -5.42 -11.33
N ASN A 310 18.04 -5.45 -10.09
CA ASN A 310 18.80 -5.15 -8.88
C ASN A 310 19.29 -6.39 -8.14
N LEU A 311 19.15 -7.59 -8.71
CA LEU A 311 19.57 -8.84 -8.09
C LEU A 311 20.86 -9.35 -8.74
N VAL A 312 21.86 -9.63 -7.90
CA VAL A 312 23.09 -10.31 -8.29
C VAL A 312 23.04 -11.73 -7.71
N VAL A 313 23.39 -12.73 -8.52
CA VAL A 313 23.36 -14.15 -8.13
C VAL A 313 24.77 -14.73 -8.26
N GLY A 314 25.25 -15.40 -7.22
CA GLY A 314 26.55 -16.07 -7.21
C GLY A 314 27.76 -15.14 -7.08
N GLN A 315 27.56 -13.85 -6.82
CA GLN A 315 28.61 -12.87 -6.57
C GLN A 315 28.20 -11.94 -5.42
N ASP A 316 29.18 -11.52 -4.63
CA ASP A 316 28.96 -10.49 -3.62
C ASP A 316 28.77 -9.13 -4.31
N LEU A 317 27.78 -8.37 -3.84
CA LEU A 317 27.67 -6.97 -4.23
C LEU A 317 28.90 -6.22 -3.73
N GLU A 318 29.49 -5.38 -4.59
CA GLU A 318 30.54 -4.48 -4.11
C GLU A 318 30.02 -3.62 -2.96
N PRO A 319 30.85 -3.37 -1.92
CA PRO A 319 30.50 -2.44 -0.85
C PRO A 319 30.03 -1.11 -1.45
N ASN A 320 28.92 -0.58 -0.93
CA ASN A 320 28.45 0.75 -1.33
C ASN A 320 29.54 1.78 -1.01
N LYS A 321 30.22 2.29 -2.06
CA LYS A 321 31.25 3.33 -1.97
C LYS A 321 30.64 4.69 -1.63
#